data_AF-A0A2J8LP51-F1
#
_entry.id   AF-A0A2J8LP51-F1
#
_cell.length_a   1.000
_cell.length_b   1.000
_cell.length_c   1.000
_cell.angle_alpha   90.00
_cell.angle_beta   90.00
_cell.angle_gamma   90.00
#
_symmetry.space_group_name_H-M   'P 1'
#
loop_
_entity.id
_entity.type
_entity.pdbx_description
1 polymer ?
#
loop_
_entity_poly.entity_id
_entity_poly.type
_entity_poly.pdbx_seq_one_letter_code
_entity_poly.pdbx_strand_id
1 'polypeptide(L)'
;TTPGTANRATNPLNKELDWASINGFCEQLNEDFEGPPLATRLLAHKIQSPQEWEAIQALTVLETCMKSCGKRFHDEVGKFRFLNELIKVVSPKYLGSRTSEKVKNKILELLYSWTVGLPEEVKIAEAYQMLKKQGIVKSDPRLPDDTTFPLPPPRPKNVIFEDEEKSKMLARLLKSSHPEDLRAANKLIKEMVQEDQKRMEKISKRVNAIEEVNNNVKLLTEMVMSHSQGGAAAGSSEDLMKELYQ
;
A
#
# COMPACT_ATOMS: atom_id res chain seq x y z
N THR A 1 0.55 -7.26 19.90
CA THR A 1 0.86 -5.94 20.54
C THR A 1 0.19 -4.76 19.83
N THR A 2 -0.71 -5.00 18.89
CA THR A 2 -1.44 -4.05 18.04
C THR A 2 -2.35 -3.02 18.75
N PRO A 3 -2.98 -3.33 19.91
CA PRO A 3 -3.86 -2.36 20.58
C PRO A 3 -3.13 -1.16 21.20
N GLY A 4 -1.87 -1.34 21.60
CA GLY A 4 -1.11 -0.32 22.32
C GLY A 4 -0.70 0.88 21.46
N THR A 5 -0.24 0.60 20.23
CA THR A 5 0.17 1.62 19.25
C THR A 5 -1.02 2.44 18.75
N ALA A 6 -2.15 1.78 18.45
CA ALA A 6 -3.39 2.45 18.05
C ALA A 6 -3.89 3.45 19.11
N ASN A 7 -3.90 3.04 20.38
CA ASN A 7 -4.35 3.91 21.47
C ASN A 7 -3.46 5.14 21.66
N ARG A 8 -2.15 5.01 21.42
CA ARG A 8 -1.20 6.12 21.50
C ARG A 8 -1.36 7.07 20.31
N ALA A 9 -1.51 6.52 19.10
CA ALA A 9 -1.72 7.29 17.87
C ALA A 9 -3.02 8.11 17.88
N THR A 10 -4.05 7.65 18.60
CA THR A 10 -5.36 8.32 18.67
C THR A 10 -5.69 8.86 20.06
N ASN A 11 -4.70 9.12 20.91
CA ASN A 11 -4.96 9.58 22.28
C ASN A 11 -5.56 11.01 22.25
N PRO A 12 -6.74 11.25 22.86
CA PRO A 12 -7.33 12.59 22.93
C PRO A 12 -6.43 13.64 23.59
N LEU A 13 -5.47 13.22 24.41
CA LEU A 13 -4.51 14.11 25.11
C LEU A 13 -3.32 14.53 24.24
N ASN A 14 -3.18 13.99 23.03
CA ASN A 14 -2.12 14.38 22.12
C ASN A 14 -2.29 15.86 21.73
N LYS A 15 -1.22 16.66 21.85
CA LYS A 15 -1.25 18.08 21.44
C LYS A 15 -1.19 18.25 19.92
N GLU A 16 -0.60 17.27 19.25
CA GLU A 16 -0.39 17.22 17.80
C GLU A 16 -0.41 15.76 17.32
N LEU A 17 -0.32 15.53 16.02
CA LEU A 17 -0.27 14.18 15.47
C LEU A 17 1.02 13.46 15.88
N ASP A 18 0.89 12.33 16.58
CA ASP A 18 2.02 11.47 16.90
C ASP A 18 2.39 10.59 15.69
N TRP A 19 3.14 11.17 14.76
CA TRP A 19 3.58 10.50 13.54
C TRP A 19 4.41 9.24 13.80
N ALA A 20 5.18 9.20 14.90
CA ALA A 20 5.93 8.01 15.27
C ALA A 20 4.98 6.84 15.60
N SER A 21 3.90 7.11 16.34
CA SER A 21 2.88 6.09 16.63
C SER A 21 2.03 5.73 15.41
N ILE A 22 1.71 6.71 14.55
CA ILE A 22 0.96 6.47 13.31
C ILE A 22 1.77 5.53 12.38
N ASN A 23 3.05 5.84 12.16
CA ASN A 23 3.92 5.03 11.31
C ASN A 23 4.16 3.64 11.91
N GLY A 24 4.42 3.55 13.21
CA GLY A 24 4.58 2.27 13.90
C GLY A 24 3.32 1.39 13.87
N PHE A 25 2.12 1.99 13.86
CA PHE A 25 0.88 1.25 13.65
C PHE A 25 0.80 0.66 12.23
N CYS A 26 1.22 1.40 11.21
CA CYS A 26 1.25 0.93 9.82
C CYS A 26 2.26 -0.22 9.64
N GLU A 27 3.46 -0.09 10.20
CA GLU A 27 4.51 -1.11 10.14
C GLU A 27 4.02 -2.43 10.75
N GLN A 28 3.45 -2.36 11.96
CA GLN A 28 2.91 -3.54 12.65
C GLN A 28 1.76 -4.21 11.87
N LEU A 29 0.92 -3.43 11.20
CA LEU A 29 -0.18 -3.95 10.41
C LEU A 29 0.32 -4.86 9.27
N ASN A 30 1.47 -4.54 8.69
CA ASN A 30 2.07 -5.29 7.59
C ASN A 30 2.76 -6.58 8.05
N GLU A 31 3.26 -6.64 9.29
CA GLU A 31 3.94 -7.81 9.85
C GLU A 31 2.96 -8.94 10.23
N ASP A 32 1.79 -8.59 10.76
CA ASP A 32 0.83 -9.56 11.29
C ASP A 32 -0.20 -10.02 10.23
N PHE A 33 -0.38 -11.34 10.06
CA PHE A 33 -1.41 -11.86 9.14
C PHE A 33 -2.84 -11.45 9.59
N GLU A 34 -3.14 -11.49 10.88
CA GLU A 34 -4.42 -11.05 11.46
C GLU A 34 -4.49 -9.51 11.67
N GLY A 35 -3.44 -8.77 11.27
CA GLY A 35 -3.31 -7.34 11.44
C GLY A 35 -4.44 -6.53 10.78
N PRO A 36 -4.68 -6.68 9.46
CA PRO A 36 -5.65 -5.85 8.74
C PRO A 36 -7.11 -5.93 9.25
N PRO A 37 -7.69 -7.13 9.51
CA PRO A 37 -9.04 -7.22 10.06
C PRO A 37 -9.16 -6.64 11.47
N LEU A 38 -8.13 -6.81 12.30
CA LEU A 38 -8.12 -6.25 13.66
C LEU A 38 -7.99 -4.72 13.63
N ALA A 39 -7.11 -4.20 12.77
CA ALA A 39 -6.85 -2.79 12.60
C ALA A 39 -8.11 -2.04 12.14
N THR A 40 -8.80 -2.53 11.11
CA THR A 40 -10.05 -1.92 10.63
C THR A 40 -11.13 -1.89 11.72
N ARG A 41 -11.24 -2.93 12.54
CA ARG A 41 -12.17 -2.94 13.69
C ARG A 41 -11.81 -1.89 14.75
N LEU A 42 -10.52 -1.76 15.09
CA LEU A 42 -10.06 -0.77 16.05
C LEU A 42 -10.27 0.66 15.53
N LEU A 43 -9.89 0.92 14.28
CA LEU A 43 -10.07 2.22 13.62
C LEU A 43 -11.54 2.60 13.53
N ALA A 44 -12.43 1.67 13.13
CA ALA A 44 -13.87 1.93 13.07
C ALA A 44 -14.44 2.39 14.41
N HIS A 45 -13.99 1.80 15.52
CA HIS A 45 -14.39 2.23 16.86
C HIS A 45 -13.86 3.63 17.20
N LYS A 46 -12.57 3.90 16.92
CA LYS A 46 -11.96 5.21 17.20
C LYS A 46 -12.54 6.35 16.35
N ILE A 47 -12.88 6.10 15.09
CA ILE A 47 -13.52 7.07 14.19
C ILE A 47 -14.92 7.45 14.66
N GLN A 48 -15.63 6.53 15.33
CA GLN A 48 -16.94 6.78 15.94
C GLN A 48 -16.87 7.51 17.29
N SER A 49 -15.67 7.90 17.75
CA SER A 49 -15.50 8.60 19.01
C SER A 49 -16.29 9.91 19.03
N PRO A 50 -16.99 10.24 20.13
CA PRO A 50 -17.61 11.55 20.30
C PRO A 50 -16.58 12.68 20.43
N GLN A 51 -15.31 12.35 20.72
CA GLN A 51 -14.23 13.33 20.79
C GLN A 51 -13.70 13.60 19.38
N GLU A 52 -13.95 14.80 18.85
CA GLU A 52 -13.52 15.20 17.51
C GLU A 52 -12.03 14.89 17.28
N TRP A 53 -11.17 15.22 18.25
CA TRP A 53 -9.74 15.07 18.07
C TRP A 53 -9.27 13.61 18.01
N GLU A 54 -9.90 12.70 18.76
CA GLU A 54 -9.63 11.26 18.65
C GLU A 54 -10.07 10.71 17.29
N ALA A 55 -11.26 11.11 16.83
CA ALA A 55 -11.79 10.69 15.53
C ALA A 55 -10.92 11.20 14.36
N ILE A 56 -10.47 12.45 14.42
CA ILE A 56 -9.56 13.02 13.40
C ILE A 56 -8.21 12.30 13.38
N GLN A 57 -7.60 12.03 14.53
CA GLN A 57 -6.36 11.26 14.60
C GLN A 57 -6.55 9.85 14.02
N ALA A 58 -7.67 9.18 14.32
CA ALA A 58 -7.98 7.87 13.77
C ALA A 58 -8.17 7.89 12.24
N LEU A 59 -8.79 8.95 11.70
CA LEU A 59 -8.91 9.15 10.25
C LEU A 59 -7.54 9.41 9.60
N THR A 60 -6.63 10.12 10.28
CA THR A 60 -5.25 10.29 9.82
C THR A 60 -4.50 8.96 9.80
N VAL A 61 -4.63 8.13 10.85
CA VAL A 61 -4.05 6.77 10.86
C VAL A 61 -4.60 5.96 9.69
N LEU A 62 -5.91 5.96 9.47
CA LEU A 62 -6.55 5.26 8.36
C LEU A 62 -6.01 5.73 6.99
N GLU A 63 -5.89 7.05 6.79
CA GLU A 63 -5.31 7.62 5.57
C GLU A 63 -3.87 7.12 5.35
N THR A 64 -3.03 7.19 6.38
CA THR A 64 -1.64 6.74 6.29
C THR A 64 -1.56 5.24 6.01
N CYS A 65 -2.36 4.41 6.67
CA CYS A 65 -2.41 2.97 6.41
C CYS A 65 -2.86 2.67 4.97
N MET A 66 -3.85 3.39 4.45
CA MET A 66 -4.27 3.24 3.05
C MET A 66 -3.14 3.59 2.07
N LYS A 67 -2.27 4.55 2.39
CA LYS A 67 -1.11 4.89 1.54
C LYS A 67 0.04 3.88 1.66
N SER A 68 0.25 3.25 2.82
CA SER A 68 1.47 2.48 3.12
C SER A 68 1.32 0.96 3.21
N CYS A 69 0.12 0.43 3.51
CA CYS A 69 -0.07 -0.99 3.89
C CYS A 69 -0.51 -1.92 2.74
N GLY A 70 -0.73 -1.37 1.55
CA GLY A 70 -1.02 -2.12 0.34
C GLY A 70 -2.30 -2.96 0.36
N LYS A 71 -2.38 -3.92 -0.58
CA LYS A 71 -3.63 -4.58 -0.97
C LYS A 71 -4.38 -5.29 0.16
N ARG A 72 -3.67 -5.95 1.09
CA ARG A 72 -4.32 -6.70 2.18
C ARG A 72 -5.16 -5.78 3.07
N PHE A 73 -4.69 -4.55 3.30
CA PHE A 73 -5.43 -3.56 4.07
C PHE A 73 -6.54 -2.92 3.23
N HIS A 74 -6.27 -2.63 1.95
CA HIS A 74 -7.29 -2.14 1.00
C HIS A 74 -8.50 -3.08 0.92
N ASP A 75 -8.25 -4.39 0.77
CA ASP A 75 -9.29 -5.43 0.69
C ASP A 75 -10.18 -5.46 1.95
N GLU A 76 -9.62 -5.17 3.14
CA GLU A 76 -10.42 -5.08 4.38
C GLU A 76 -11.23 -3.78 4.47
N VAL A 77 -10.63 -2.65 4.09
CA VAL A 77 -11.30 -1.35 4.05
C VAL A 77 -12.42 -1.32 3.00
N GLY A 78 -12.23 -1.98 1.86
CA GLY A 78 -13.19 -2.11 0.77
C GLY A 78 -14.41 -2.99 1.09
N LYS A 79 -14.44 -3.70 2.23
CA LYS A 79 -15.62 -4.46 2.64
C LYS A 79 -16.68 -3.55 3.23
N PHE A 80 -17.96 -3.83 2.91
CA PHE A 80 -19.09 -3.17 3.55
C PHE A 80 -19.08 -3.26 5.08
N ARG A 81 -18.44 -4.30 5.65
CA ARG A 81 -18.23 -4.40 7.10
C ARG A 81 -17.55 -3.13 7.66
N PHE A 82 -16.52 -2.62 7.00
CA PHE A 82 -15.84 -1.39 7.42
C PHE A 82 -16.54 -0.14 6.89
N LEU A 83 -16.92 -0.13 5.61
CA LEU A 83 -17.57 1.04 4.98
C LEU A 83 -18.87 1.43 5.68
N ASN A 84 -19.65 0.46 6.19
CA ASN A 84 -20.87 0.74 6.94
C ASN A 84 -20.59 1.49 8.25
N GLU A 85 -19.43 1.28 8.88
CA GLU A 85 -19.04 2.03 10.07
C GLU A 85 -18.76 3.50 9.73
N LEU A 86 -18.15 3.79 8.58
CA LEU A 86 -17.99 5.17 8.09
C LEU A 86 -19.33 5.79 7.69
N ILE A 87 -20.20 5.04 7.02
CA ILE A 87 -21.55 5.49 6.62
C ILE A 87 -22.38 5.90 7.85
N LYS A 88 -22.31 5.13 8.95
CA LYS A 88 -22.98 5.49 10.22
C LYS A 88 -22.51 6.84 10.76
N VAL A 89 -21.24 7.18 10.58
CA VAL A 89 -20.65 8.44 11.06
C VAL A 89 -21.14 9.65 10.26
N VAL A 90 -21.32 9.52 8.95
CA VAL A 90 -21.75 10.64 8.08
C VAL A 90 -23.27 10.73 7.91
N SER A 91 -24.00 9.64 8.11
CA SER A 91 -25.44 9.59 7.86
C SER A 91 -26.24 10.18 9.04
N PRO A 92 -27.15 11.14 8.80
CA PRO A 92 -28.04 11.69 9.82
C PRO A 92 -28.95 10.65 10.48
N LYS A 93 -29.19 9.49 9.82
CA LYS A 93 -29.97 8.38 10.36
C LYS A 93 -29.28 7.67 11.54
N TYR A 94 -27.98 7.92 11.75
CA TYR A 94 -27.18 7.25 12.77
C TYR A 94 -26.44 8.29 13.63
N LEU A 95 -25.13 8.50 13.39
CA LEU A 95 -24.29 9.40 14.19
C LEU A 95 -24.15 10.79 13.56
N GLY A 96 -24.47 10.94 12.27
CA GLY A 96 -24.16 12.16 11.49
C GLY A 96 -24.77 13.45 12.00
N SER A 97 -25.84 13.38 12.79
CA SER A 97 -26.46 14.56 13.44
C SER A 97 -25.65 15.08 14.64
N ARG A 98 -24.81 14.25 15.25
CA ARG A 98 -23.95 14.61 16.40
C ARG A 98 -22.47 14.64 16.07
N THR A 99 -22.05 14.02 14.97
CA THR A 99 -20.68 14.09 14.48
C THR A 99 -20.38 15.47 13.91
N SER A 100 -19.21 16.04 14.24
CA SER A 100 -18.80 17.34 13.73
C SER A 100 -18.62 17.34 12.21
N GLU A 101 -18.83 18.49 11.57
CA GLU A 101 -18.65 18.64 10.13
C GLU A 101 -17.20 18.33 9.70
N LYS A 102 -16.22 18.65 10.54
CA LYS A 102 -14.80 18.37 10.27
C LYS A 102 -14.55 16.87 10.07
N VAL A 103 -15.09 16.03 10.96
CA VAL A 103 -14.96 14.56 10.86
C VAL A 103 -15.73 14.04 9.65
N LYS A 104 -16.97 14.53 9.42
CA LYS A 104 -17.78 14.09 8.27
C LYS A 104 -17.10 14.42 6.94
N ASN A 105 -16.63 15.66 6.78
CA ASN A 105 -15.94 16.10 5.57
C ASN A 105 -14.67 15.28 5.32
N LYS A 106 -13.87 15.02 6.36
CA LYS A 106 -12.67 14.18 6.22
C LYS A 106 -13.00 12.75 5.77
N ILE A 107 -14.08 12.14 6.27
CA ILE A 107 -14.54 10.82 5.80
C ILE A 107 -14.94 10.89 4.32
N LEU A 108 -15.69 11.91 3.91
CA LEU A 108 -16.13 12.07 2.52
C LEU A 108 -14.95 12.31 1.56
N GLU A 109 -13.96 13.09 1.98
CA GLU A 109 -12.70 13.30 1.25
C GLU A 109 -11.93 12.00 1.06
N LEU A 110 -11.79 11.20 2.13
CA LEU A 110 -11.12 9.89 2.05
C LEU A 110 -11.88 8.91 1.15
N LEU A 111 -13.20 8.79 1.31
CA LEU A 111 -13.99 7.92 0.44
C LEU A 111 -13.85 8.34 -1.02
N TYR A 112 -13.93 9.63 -1.32
CA TYR A 112 -13.76 10.13 -2.68
C TYR A 112 -12.35 9.85 -3.22
N SER A 113 -11.29 10.13 -2.45
CA SER A 113 -9.92 9.87 -2.89
C SER A 113 -9.69 8.39 -3.20
N TRP A 114 -10.32 7.49 -2.45
CA TRP A 114 -10.25 6.05 -2.72
C TRP A 114 -11.03 5.65 -3.96
N THR A 115 -12.17 6.29 -4.28
CA THR A 115 -12.86 6.02 -5.56
C THR A 115 -12.01 6.38 -6.78
N VAL A 116 -11.13 7.37 -6.66
CA VAL A 116 -10.24 7.81 -7.74
C VAL A 116 -8.95 7.00 -7.76
N GLY A 117 -8.36 6.76 -6.59
CA GLY A 117 -7.05 6.12 -6.45
C GLY A 117 -7.06 4.59 -6.40
N LEU A 118 -8.20 3.98 -6.07
CA LEU A 118 -8.39 2.52 -5.99
C LEU A 118 -9.66 2.11 -6.76
N PRO A 119 -9.71 2.32 -8.08
CA PRO A 119 -10.90 2.02 -8.89
C PRO A 119 -11.31 0.55 -8.87
N GLU A 120 -10.41 -0.37 -8.54
CA GLU A 120 -10.68 -1.79 -8.35
C GLU A 120 -11.56 -2.09 -7.11
N GLU A 121 -11.59 -1.20 -6.13
CA GLU A 121 -12.39 -1.34 -4.90
C GLU A 121 -13.83 -0.89 -5.13
N VAL A 122 -14.57 -1.66 -5.94
CA VAL A 122 -15.92 -1.31 -6.43
C VAL A 122 -16.92 -0.96 -5.32
N LYS A 123 -16.80 -1.60 -4.16
CA LYS A 123 -17.69 -1.35 -3.01
C LYS A 123 -17.49 0.04 -2.39
N ILE A 124 -16.28 0.59 -2.46
CA ILE A 124 -16.01 1.96 -2.03
C ILE A 124 -16.76 2.93 -2.94
N ALA A 125 -16.69 2.71 -4.25
CA ALA A 125 -17.43 3.50 -5.23
C ALA A 125 -18.95 3.39 -5.02
N GLU A 126 -19.48 2.17 -4.82
CA GLU A 126 -20.90 1.95 -4.52
C GLU A 126 -21.36 2.70 -3.26
N ALA A 127 -20.59 2.61 -2.16
CA ALA A 127 -20.88 3.32 -0.92
C ALA A 127 -20.89 4.84 -1.12
N TYR A 128 -19.89 5.39 -1.82
CA TYR A 128 -19.80 6.82 -2.10
C TYR A 128 -20.96 7.31 -2.99
N GLN A 129 -21.28 6.57 -4.05
CA GLN A 129 -22.42 6.90 -4.92
C GLN A 129 -23.77 6.81 -4.17
N MET A 130 -23.92 5.86 -3.26
CA MET A 130 -25.09 5.79 -2.38
C MET A 130 -25.21 7.05 -1.51
N LEU A 131 -24.11 7.53 -0.92
CA LEU A 131 -24.11 8.77 -0.12
C LEU A 131 -24.48 10.00 -0.95
N LYS A 132 -24.02 10.08 -2.21
CA LYS A 132 -24.45 11.13 -3.17
C LYS A 132 -25.94 11.05 -3.47
N LYS A 133 -26.46 9.86 -3.79
CA LYS A 133 -27.89 9.65 -4.08
C LYS A 133 -28.80 10.03 -2.90
N GLN A 134 -28.33 9.86 -1.67
CA GLN A 134 -29.05 10.26 -0.45
C GLN A 134 -28.91 11.75 -0.10
N GLY A 135 -28.17 12.53 -0.89
CA GLY A 135 -27.93 13.96 -0.64
C GLY A 135 -26.99 14.25 0.53
N ILE A 136 -26.28 13.23 1.05
CA ILE A 136 -25.26 13.40 2.09
C ILE A 136 -24.02 14.08 1.49
N VAL A 137 -23.64 13.66 0.28
CA VAL A 137 -22.59 14.31 -0.51
C VAL A 137 -23.26 15.24 -1.53
N LYS A 138 -23.07 16.55 -1.37
CA LYS A 138 -23.64 17.56 -2.27
C LYS A 138 -22.78 17.80 -3.51
N SER A 139 -21.46 17.77 -3.33
CA SER A 139 -20.46 17.98 -4.37
C SER A 139 -19.22 17.16 -4.06
N ASP A 140 -18.52 16.70 -5.09
CA ASP A 140 -17.26 15.97 -4.89
C ASP A 140 -16.19 16.89 -4.28
N PRO A 141 -15.45 16.44 -3.25
CA PRO A 141 -14.38 17.23 -2.64
C PRO A 141 -13.25 17.54 -3.63
N ARG A 142 -12.58 18.68 -3.44
CA ARG A 142 -11.33 18.97 -4.14
C ARG A 142 -10.21 18.18 -3.47
N LEU A 143 -9.64 17.23 -4.20
CA LEU A 143 -8.52 16.44 -3.72
C LEU A 143 -7.21 17.24 -3.85
N PRO A 144 -6.36 17.29 -2.81
CA PRO A 144 -4.97 17.73 -2.94
C PRO A 144 -4.19 16.86 -3.92
N ASP A 145 -3.22 17.43 -4.64
CA ASP A 145 -2.37 16.67 -5.60
C ASP A 145 -1.64 15.46 -4.96
N ASP A 146 -1.40 15.53 -3.64
CA ASP A 146 -0.72 14.50 -2.82
C ASP A 146 -1.67 13.40 -2.27
N THR A 147 -2.90 13.33 -2.78
CA THR A 147 -3.84 12.21 -2.51
C THR A 147 -3.67 11.05 -3.49
N THR A 148 -2.72 11.15 -4.41
CA THR A 148 -2.35 10.05 -5.28
C THR A 148 -1.80 8.92 -4.40
N PHE A 149 -2.50 7.79 -4.39
CA PHE A 149 -1.89 6.55 -3.95
C PHE A 149 -0.61 6.39 -4.78
N PRO A 150 0.54 6.09 -4.16
CA PRO A 150 1.76 5.88 -4.91
C PRO A 150 1.42 4.88 -5.99
N LEU A 151 1.46 5.34 -7.25
CA LEU A 151 1.19 4.46 -8.38
C LEU A 151 2.10 3.26 -8.13
N PRO A 152 1.56 2.02 -8.11
CA PRO A 152 2.42 0.87 -7.99
C PRO A 152 3.51 1.07 -9.04
N PRO A 153 4.80 1.12 -8.65
CA PRO A 153 5.88 1.45 -9.56
C PRO A 153 5.61 0.64 -10.82
N PRO A 154 5.48 1.29 -12.00
CA PRO A 154 4.87 0.70 -13.18
C PRO A 154 5.45 -0.69 -13.28
N ARG A 155 4.63 -1.70 -12.95
CA ARG A 155 5.16 -3.04 -12.69
C ARG A 155 6.03 -3.31 -13.90
N PRO A 156 7.36 -3.55 -13.75
CA PRO A 156 8.18 -3.88 -14.91
C PRO A 156 7.43 -5.01 -15.56
N LYS A 157 6.86 -4.75 -16.76
CA LYS A 157 5.78 -5.55 -17.34
C LYS A 157 6.24 -6.99 -17.31
N ASN A 158 5.74 -7.71 -16.31
CA ASN A 158 6.11 -9.07 -16.03
C ASN A 158 5.09 -9.89 -16.79
N VAL A 159 5.33 -10.00 -18.11
CA VAL A 159 4.52 -10.69 -19.13
C VAL A 159 4.30 -12.17 -18.83
N ILE A 160 4.86 -12.70 -17.73
CA ILE A 160 4.89 -14.14 -17.46
C ILE A 160 3.59 -14.69 -16.87
N PHE A 161 2.74 -13.86 -16.27
CA PHE A 161 1.42 -14.30 -15.80
C PHE A 161 0.29 -13.94 -16.75
N GLU A 162 0.60 -13.59 -18.00
CA GLU A 162 -0.41 -13.31 -19.01
C GLU A 162 -0.76 -14.51 -19.89
N ASP A 163 -0.22 -15.70 -19.61
CA ASP A 163 -0.70 -16.91 -20.28
C ASP A 163 -1.46 -17.78 -19.28
N GLU A 164 -2.45 -17.16 -18.63
CA GLU A 164 -3.51 -17.87 -17.92
C GLU A 164 -4.11 -18.97 -18.83
N GLU A 165 -4.09 -18.76 -20.15
CA GLU A 165 -4.40 -19.76 -21.16
C GLU A 165 -3.39 -20.92 -21.22
N LYS A 166 -2.07 -20.69 -21.31
CA LYS A 166 -1.06 -21.76 -21.22
C LYS A 166 -1.11 -22.51 -19.89
N SER A 167 -1.35 -21.82 -18.77
CA SER A 167 -1.49 -22.47 -17.46
C SER A 167 -2.74 -23.36 -17.39
N LYS A 168 -3.88 -22.86 -17.90
CA LYS A 168 -5.12 -23.67 -18.05
C LYS A 168 -4.94 -24.82 -19.06
N MET A 169 -4.20 -24.59 -20.15
CA MET A 169 -3.89 -25.60 -21.17
C MET A 169 -3.00 -26.70 -20.58
N LEU A 170 -1.93 -26.33 -19.86
CA LEU A 170 -1.05 -27.28 -19.19
C LEU A 170 -1.82 -28.12 -18.16
N ALA A 171 -2.69 -27.50 -17.36
CA ALA A 171 -3.54 -28.20 -16.39
C ALA A 171 -4.53 -29.18 -17.08
N ARG A 172 -5.07 -28.82 -18.25
CA ARG A 172 -5.92 -29.72 -19.06
C ARG A 172 -5.11 -30.89 -19.63
N LEU A 173 -3.93 -30.62 -20.19
CA LEU A 173 -3.06 -31.64 -20.80
C LEU A 173 -2.55 -32.64 -19.76
N LEU A 174 -2.18 -32.19 -18.56
CA LEU A 174 -1.73 -33.06 -17.47
C LEU A 174 -2.84 -33.93 -16.87
N LYS A 175 -4.12 -33.53 -17.02
CA LYS A 175 -5.28 -34.29 -16.53
C LYS A 175 -5.76 -35.35 -17.54
N SER A 176 -5.30 -35.29 -18.78
CA SER A 176 -5.67 -36.25 -19.83
C SER A 176 -4.95 -37.59 -19.64
N SER A 177 -5.65 -38.68 -19.97
CA SER A 177 -5.07 -40.04 -19.97
C SER A 177 -4.47 -40.42 -21.34
N HIS A 178 -4.53 -39.52 -22.33
CA HIS A 178 -3.98 -39.77 -23.65
C HIS A 178 -2.47 -39.50 -23.71
N PRO A 179 -1.68 -40.42 -24.31
CA PRO A 179 -0.22 -40.27 -24.37
C PRO A 179 0.25 -39.06 -25.20
N GLU A 180 -0.54 -38.64 -26.20
CA GLU A 180 -0.25 -37.44 -27.00
C GLU A 180 -0.35 -36.14 -26.16
N ASP A 181 -1.36 -36.04 -25.30
CA ASP A 181 -1.57 -34.87 -24.44
C ASP A 181 -0.49 -34.75 -23.37
N LEU A 182 -0.03 -35.88 -22.82
CA LEU A 182 1.10 -35.92 -21.90
C LEU A 182 2.41 -35.51 -22.59
N ARG A 183 2.61 -35.86 -23.87
CA ARG A 183 3.77 -35.35 -24.64
C ARG A 183 3.67 -33.84 -24.87
N ALA A 184 2.48 -33.33 -25.18
CA ALA A 184 2.25 -31.89 -25.33
C ALA A 184 2.50 -31.13 -24.01
N ALA A 185 2.05 -31.66 -22.88
CA ALA A 185 2.34 -31.09 -21.56
C ALA A 185 3.85 -31.04 -21.27
N ASN A 186 4.57 -32.12 -21.51
CA ASN A 186 6.02 -32.17 -21.28
C ASN A 186 6.79 -31.19 -22.17
N LYS A 187 6.35 -30.99 -23.42
CA LYS A 187 6.91 -29.98 -24.32
C LYS A 187 6.67 -28.56 -23.79
N LEU A 188 5.44 -28.28 -23.35
CA LEU A 188 5.05 -26.97 -22.81
C LEU A 188 5.81 -26.65 -21.51
N ILE A 189 5.99 -27.62 -20.61
CA ILE A 189 6.81 -27.47 -19.40
C ILE A 189 8.25 -27.11 -19.76
N LYS A 190 8.84 -27.80 -20.75
CA LYS A 190 10.22 -27.54 -21.18
C LYS A 190 10.40 -26.13 -21.74
N GLU A 191 9.45 -25.64 -22.53
CA GLU A 191 9.45 -24.28 -23.07
C GLU A 191 9.31 -23.24 -21.94
N MET A 192 8.38 -23.45 -21.00
CA MET A 192 8.19 -22.56 -19.85
C MET A 192 9.44 -22.48 -18.96
N VAL A 193 10.09 -23.60 -18.69
CA VAL A 193 11.33 -23.65 -17.88
C VAL A 193 12.47 -22.91 -18.56
N GLN A 194 12.63 -23.06 -19.88
CA GLN A 194 13.67 -22.34 -20.63
C GLN A 194 13.42 -20.83 -20.68
N GLU A 195 12.16 -20.42 -20.79
CA GLU A 195 11.77 -19.01 -20.75
C GLU A 195 12.00 -18.42 -19.36
N ASP A 196 11.64 -19.16 -18.30
CA ASP A 196 11.85 -18.73 -16.92
C ASP A 196 13.34 -18.62 -16.56
N GLN A 197 14.17 -19.57 -17.01
CA GLN A 197 15.62 -19.52 -16.84
C GLN A 197 16.23 -18.27 -17.52
N LYS A 198 15.88 -18.00 -18.78
CA LYS A 198 16.33 -16.80 -19.50
C LYS A 198 15.88 -15.51 -18.82
N ARG A 199 14.71 -15.52 -18.19
CA ARG A 199 14.22 -14.38 -17.43
C ARG A 199 14.95 -14.22 -16.11
N MET A 200 15.20 -15.30 -15.39
CA MET A 200 15.95 -15.29 -14.13
C MET A 200 17.34 -14.69 -14.34
N GLU A 201 18.00 -15.03 -15.45
CA GLU A 201 19.27 -14.41 -15.85
C GLU A 201 19.17 -12.91 -16.11
N LYS A 202 18.09 -12.45 -16.79
CA LYS A 202 17.87 -11.00 -17.01
C LYS A 202 17.56 -10.26 -15.72
N ILE A 203 16.81 -10.87 -14.81
CA ILE A 203 16.50 -10.30 -13.49
C ILE A 203 17.79 -10.19 -12.68
N SER A 204 18.60 -11.27 -12.60
CA SER A 204 19.87 -11.26 -11.89
C SER A 204 20.81 -10.15 -12.41
N LYS A 205 20.93 -9.99 -13.74
CA LYS A 205 21.72 -8.89 -14.32
C LYS A 205 21.24 -7.50 -13.89
N ARG A 206 19.92 -7.30 -13.83
CA ARG A 206 19.34 -6.03 -13.37
C ARG A 206 19.57 -5.80 -11.88
N VAL A 207 19.43 -6.84 -11.06
CA VAL A 207 19.68 -6.76 -9.61
C VAL A 207 21.13 -6.39 -9.36
N ASN A 208 22.08 -7.06 -10.02
CA ASN A 208 23.50 -6.75 -9.87
C ASN A 208 23.82 -5.31 -10.30
N ALA A 209 23.26 -4.84 -11.41
CA ALA A 209 23.46 -3.45 -11.87
C ALA A 209 22.88 -2.41 -10.88
N ILE A 210 21.73 -2.71 -10.26
CA ILE A 210 21.14 -1.83 -9.23
C ILE A 210 22.01 -1.84 -7.97
N GLU A 211 22.52 -3.00 -7.58
CA GLU A 211 23.41 -3.13 -6.43
C GLU A 211 24.70 -2.33 -6.62
N GLU A 212 25.31 -2.40 -7.82
CA GLU A 212 26.47 -1.60 -8.21
C GLU A 212 26.17 -0.10 -8.11
N VAL A 213 25.06 0.37 -8.70
CA VAL A 213 24.66 1.79 -8.60
C VAL A 213 24.43 2.20 -7.15
N ASN A 214 23.80 1.35 -6.34
CA ASN A 214 23.52 1.66 -4.93
C ASN A 214 24.81 1.76 -4.11
N ASN A 215 25.77 0.88 -4.35
CA ASN A 215 27.09 0.93 -3.73
C ASN A 215 27.84 2.21 -4.14
N ASN A 216 27.81 2.55 -5.44
CA ASN A 216 28.43 3.77 -5.95
C ASN A 216 27.81 5.04 -5.34
N VAL A 217 26.49 5.08 -5.19
CA VAL A 217 25.78 6.20 -4.55
C VAL A 217 26.16 6.31 -3.07
N LYS A 218 26.25 5.20 -2.34
CA LYS A 218 26.71 5.21 -0.94
C LYS A 218 28.11 5.77 -0.82
N LEU A 219 29.05 5.28 -1.65
CA LEU A 219 30.44 5.71 -1.64
C LEU A 219 30.59 7.20 -1.98
N LEU A 220 29.86 7.68 -3.00
CA LEU A 220 29.79 9.10 -3.36
C LEU A 220 29.22 9.94 -2.20
N THR A 221 28.18 9.44 -1.54
CA THR A 221 27.60 10.11 -0.38
C THR A 221 28.62 10.22 0.75
N GLU A 222 29.35 9.14 1.06
CA GLU A 222 30.41 9.13 2.07
C GLU A 222 31.53 10.11 1.72
N MET A 223 32.02 10.13 0.48
CA MET A 223 33.04 11.08 0.03
C MET A 223 32.59 12.54 0.15
N VAL A 224 31.35 12.85 -0.24
CA VAL A 224 30.78 14.21 -0.13
C VAL A 224 30.63 14.61 1.33
N MET A 225 30.18 13.71 2.20
CA MET A 225 30.09 13.97 3.64
C MET A 225 31.48 14.24 4.24
N SER A 226 32.49 13.44 3.90
CA SER A 226 33.88 13.63 4.35
C SER A 226 34.49 14.95 3.86
N HIS A 227 34.18 15.39 2.64
CA HIS A 227 34.61 16.68 2.11
C HIS A 227 33.90 17.86 2.79
N SER A 228 32.61 17.71 3.12
CA SER A 228 31.80 18.76 3.76
C SER A 228 32.21 19.06 5.21
N GLN A 229 32.81 18.08 5.92
CA GLN A 229 33.23 18.20 7.31
C GLN A 229 34.63 18.82 7.52
N GLY A 230 35.26 19.35 6.46
CA GLY A 230 36.50 20.13 6.60
C GLY A 230 37.74 19.26 6.82
N GLY A 231 38.19 18.58 5.77
CA GLY A 231 39.59 18.26 5.45
C GLY A 231 40.46 17.56 6.50
N ALA A 232 40.62 16.24 6.39
CA ALA A 232 41.89 15.53 6.63
C ALA A 232 41.79 14.04 6.26
N ALA A 233 41.90 13.68 4.97
CA ALA A 233 42.44 12.38 4.52
C ALA A 233 42.64 12.37 2.99
N ALA A 234 43.63 13.11 2.50
CA ALA A 234 44.00 13.06 1.08
C ALA A 234 44.33 11.62 0.60
N GLY A 235 44.77 10.74 1.51
CA GLY A 235 45.00 9.32 1.20
C GLY A 235 43.74 8.44 1.21
N SER A 236 42.72 8.74 2.03
CA SER A 236 41.49 7.92 2.08
C SER A 236 40.58 8.20 0.89
N SER A 237 40.52 9.44 0.41
CA SER A 237 39.69 9.83 -0.73
C SER A 237 40.17 9.18 -2.04
N GLU A 238 41.49 8.99 -2.19
CA GLU A 238 42.09 8.39 -3.40
C GLU A 238 41.87 6.88 -3.49
N ASP A 239 41.87 6.17 -2.36
CA ASP A 239 41.56 4.74 -2.31
C ASP A 239 40.05 4.47 -2.44
N LEU A 240 39.18 5.32 -1.85
CA LEU A 240 37.73 5.29 -2.11
C LEU A 240 37.41 5.56 -3.59
N MET A 241 38.12 6.48 -4.25
CA MET A 241 37.93 6.76 -5.68
C MET A 241 38.26 5.57 -6.59
N LYS A 242 39.17 4.66 -6.18
CA LYS A 242 39.48 3.46 -6.96
C LYS A 242 38.35 2.42 -6.90
N GLU A 243 37.58 2.36 -5.81
CA GLU A 243 36.44 1.46 -5.66
C GLU A 243 35.24 1.83 -6.54
N LEU A 244 35.16 3.07 -7.05
CA LEU A 244 34.13 3.50 -8.02
C LEU A 244 34.35 2.94 -9.44
N TYR A 245 35.54 2.45 -9.75
CA TYR A 245 35.94 1.99 -11.08
C TYR A 245 36.10 0.46 -11.19
N GLN A 246 35.79 -0.29 -10.12
CA GLN A 246 35.78 -1.76 -10.09
C GLN A 246 34.35 -2.30 -10.02
#